data_AF-A0A2G6CB29-F1
#
_entry.id   AF-A0A2G6CB29-F1
#
_cell.length_a   1.000
_cell.length_b   1.000
_cell.length_c   1.000
_cell.angle_alpha   90.00
_cell.angle_beta   90.00
_cell.angle_gamma   90.00
#
_symmetry.space_group_name_H-M   'P 1'
#
loop_
_entity.id
_entity.type
_entity.pdbx_description
1 polymer ?
#
loop_
_entity_poly.entity_id
_entity_poly.type
_entity_poly.pdbx_seq_one_letter_code
_entity_poly.pdbx_strand_id
1 'polypeptide(L)'
;MRTGINHFQRCPGCGNFAIHFAINAAIKELNILSKDILVVSGIGCSGKMAQYIPGYSVEALHGRAIPFAIGAKLANPKLNVLVYAGDGDAYGIGLAHFIHACRRDIDLTYIVADNENYALTTGQTSPTTPLHQKTHSEPEGTHVAPIYPVQLAETVGCGYNISVSSKDLAKMKEVIIEGIHHKGFSHIHIDQLCPSYRDW
;
A
#
# COMPACT_ATOMS: atom_id res chain seq x y z
N MET A 1 22.96 4.34 -2.56
CA MET A 1 21.86 4.06 -1.61
C MET A 1 21.68 5.31 -0.76
N ARG A 2 20.45 5.75 -0.47
CA ARG A 2 20.21 7.01 0.26
C ARG A 2 20.85 6.94 1.66
N THR A 3 21.67 7.92 2.02
CA THR A 3 22.32 8.02 3.34
C THR A 3 21.72 9.17 4.14
N GLY A 4 21.70 9.06 5.48
CA GLY A 4 21.26 10.14 6.37
C GLY A 4 19.74 10.31 6.54
N ILE A 5 18.92 9.38 6.03
CA ILE A 5 17.48 9.33 6.33
C ILE A 5 17.30 8.64 7.70
N ASN A 6 17.69 9.35 8.75
CA ASN A 6 17.69 8.81 10.12
C ASN A 6 16.41 9.14 10.88
N HIS A 7 15.55 9.99 10.30
CA HIS A 7 14.28 10.42 10.90
C HIS A 7 13.10 9.93 10.07
N PHE A 8 12.45 8.87 10.55
CA PHE A 8 11.15 8.45 10.03
C PHE A 8 10.10 9.51 10.39
N GLN A 9 9.55 10.16 9.37
CA GLN A 9 8.56 11.23 9.53
C GLN A 9 7.16 10.64 9.68
N ARG A 10 6.91 9.92 10.79
CA ARG A 10 5.64 9.26 11.10
C ARG A 10 5.29 9.46 12.57
N CYS A 11 3.99 9.51 12.88
CA CYS A 11 3.51 9.64 14.26
C CYS A 11 3.92 8.40 15.08
N PRO A 12 4.26 8.56 16.38
CA PRO A 12 4.50 7.42 17.28
C PRO A 12 3.31 6.45 17.27
N GLY A 13 3.58 5.15 17.14
CA GLY A 13 2.54 4.10 17.08
C GLY A 13 1.90 3.89 15.69
N CYS A 14 2.32 4.62 14.66
CA CYS A 14 1.78 4.43 13.30
C CYS A 14 2.10 3.03 12.74
N GLY A 15 1.07 2.30 12.26
CA GLY A 15 1.22 0.93 11.75
C GLY A 15 2.16 0.81 10.54
N ASN A 16 2.37 1.91 9.82
CA ASN A 16 3.36 2.02 8.76
C ASN A 16 4.79 1.64 9.21
N PHE A 17 5.14 1.77 10.51
CA PHE A 17 6.42 1.25 11.03
C PHE A 17 6.50 -0.27 10.92
N ALA A 18 5.46 -0.99 11.35
CA ALA A 18 5.41 -2.43 11.28
C ALA A 18 5.45 -2.93 9.82
N ILE A 19 4.72 -2.26 8.92
CA ILE A 19 4.74 -2.59 7.49
C ILE A 19 6.13 -2.38 6.89
N HIS A 20 6.81 -1.29 7.24
CA HIS A 20 8.19 -1.04 6.81
C HIS A 20 9.14 -2.15 7.26
N PHE A 21 9.04 -2.59 8.52
CA PHE A 21 9.83 -3.71 9.03
C PHE A 21 9.51 -5.02 8.30
N ALA A 22 8.24 -5.30 8.02
CA ALA A 22 7.81 -6.50 7.28
C ALA A 22 8.40 -6.54 5.87
N ILE A 23 8.32 -5.44 5.12
CA ILE A 23 8.86 -5.35 3.75
C ILE A 23 10.38 -5.57 3.76
N ASN A 24 11.11 -4.91 4.68
CA ASN A 24 12.56 -5.10 4.78
C ASN A 24 12.97 -6.51 5.19
N ALA A 25 12.22 -7.12 6.10
CA ALA A 25 12.44 -8.51 6.50
C ALA A 25 12.22 -9.47 5.32
N ALA A 26 11.14 -9.26 4.55
CA ALA A 26 10.84 -10.04 3.35
C ALA A 26 11.95 -9.92 2.28
N ILE A 27 12.39 -8.68 1.96
CA ILE A 27 13.47 -8.43 1.01
C ILE A 27 14.76 -9.14 1.44
N LYS A 28 15.09 -9.05 2.74
CA LYS A 28 16.30 -9.68 3.31
C LYS A 28 16.22 -11.20 3.24
N GLU A 29 15.08 -11.79 3.58
CA GLU A 29 14.86 -13.24 3.55
C GLU A 29 14.95 -13.80 2.13
N LEU A 30 14.41 -13.06 1.15
CA LEU A 30 14.48 -13.40 -0.27
C LEU A 30 15.85 -13.11 -0.91
N ASN A 31 16.80 -12.53 -0.16
CA ASN A 31 18.12 -12.12 -0.64
C ASN A 31 18.05 -11.25 -1.92
N ILE A 32 17.02 -10.40 -2.05
CA ILE A 32 16.87 -9.54 -3.21
C ILE A 32 17.82 -8.35 -3.09
N LEU A 33 18.69 -8.18 -4.08
CA LEU A 33 19.63 -7.06 -4.10
C LEU A 33 18.88 -5.76 -4.41
N SER A 34 19.26 -4.65 -3.77
CA SER A 34 18.58 -3.37 -3.96
C SER A 34 18.58 -2.88 -5.42
N LYS A 35 19.55 -3.28 -6.23
CA LYS A 35 19.60 -2.96 -7.66
C LYS A 35 18.49 -3.64 -8.49
N ASP A 36 17.87 -4.67 -7.93
CA ASP A 36 16.82 -5.48 -8.57
C ASP A 36 15.42 -5.13 -8.02
N ILE A 37 15.31 -4.06 -7.23
CA ILE A 37 14.07 -3.58 -6.61
C ILE A 37 13.73 -2.19 -7.12
N LEU A 38 12.47 -2.00 -7.50
CA LEU A 38 11.85 -0.70 -7.70
C LEU A 38 10.66 -0.56 -6.76
N VAL A 39 10.67 0.50 -5.94
CA VAL A 39 9.55 0.85 -5.06
C VAL A 39 8.83 2.06 -5.62
N VAL A 40 7.56 1.89 -6.00
CA VAL A 40 6.72 2.96 -6.52
C VAL A 40 5.64 3.27 -5.49
N SER A 41 5.51 4.53 -5.09
CA SER A 41 4.47 4.93 -4.16
C SER A 41 3.58 6.03 -4.73
N GLY A 42 2.37 6.14 -4.19
CA GLY A 42 1.48 7.27 -4.44
C GLY A 42 1.74 8.43 -3.47
N ILE A 43 0.71 9.21 -3.17
CA ILE A 43 0.79 10.35 -2.25
C ILE A 43 -0.01 10.08 -0.98
N GLY A 44 0.61 10.37 0.18
CA GLY A 44 0.02 10.16 1.51
C GLY A 44 1.10 9.92 2.57
N CYS A 45 0.67 9.67 3.81
CA CYS A 45 1.59 9.18 4.86
C CYS A 45 2.25 7.86 4.43
N SER A 46 1.47 7.03 3.74
CA SER A 46 1.91 5.82 3.06
C SER A 46 2.92 6.12 1.95
N GLY A 47 2.67 7.16 1.13
CA GLY A 47 3.51 7.57 0.00
C GLY A 47 5.00 7.68 0.31
N LYS A 48 5.35 8.14 1.52
CA LYS A 48 6.75 8.24 1.97
C LYS A 48 7.48 6.89 2.07
N MET A 49 6.79 5.75 1.97
CA MET A 49 7.41 4.42 2.07
C MET A 49 8.54 4.22 1.05
N ALA A 50 8.39 4.76 -0.17
CA ALA A 50 9.42 4.70 -1.20
C ALA A 50 10.74 5.37 -0.79
N GLN A 51 10.73 6.27 0.20
CA GLN A 51 11.92 6.91 0.75
C GLN A 51 12.77 5.96 1.59
N TYR A 52 12.13 4.98 2.24
CA TYR A 52 12.70 4.19 3.33
C TYR A 52 13.05 2.75 2.93
N ILE A 53 12.44 2.19 1.89
CA ILE A 53 12.73 0.83 1.41
C ILE A 53 13.97 0.86 0.49
N PRO A 54 14.92 -0.08 0.63
CA PRO A 54 16.12 -0.12 -0.20
C PRO A 54 15.80 -0.46 -1.65
N GLY A 55 16.31 0.34 -2.59
CA GLY A 55 16.21 0.09 -4.02
C GLY A 55 16.12 1.37 -4.84
N TYR A 56 15.82 1.22 -6.13
CA TYR A 56 15.30 2.33 -6.91
C TYR A 56 13.92 2.71 -6.39
N SER A 57 13.56 3.97 -6.47
CA SER A 57 12.28 4.41 -5.92
C SER A 57 11.73 5.64 -6.63
N VAL A 58 10.41 5.67 -6.70
CA VAL A 58 9.63 6.71 -7.36
C VAL A 58 8.44 7.04 -6.46
N GLU A 59 8.30 8.32 -6.12
CA GLU A 59 7.05 8.87 -5.60
C GLU A 59 6.28 9.43 -6.78
N ALA A 60 5.24 8.70 -7.20
CA ALA A 60 4.39 9.06 -8.32
C ALA A 60 3.35 10.12 -7.89
N LEU A 61 2.42 10.42 -8.79
CA LEU A 61 1.27 11.26 -8.46
C LEU A 61 0.21 10.47 -7.67
N HIS A 62 -0.67 11.20 -6.99
CA HIS A 62 -1.75 10.62 -6.18
C HIS A 62 -2.63 9.68 -7.03
N GLY A 63 -2.73 8.42 -6.61
CA GLY A 63 -3.41 7.32 -7.31
C GLY A 63 -2.81 6.93 -8.65
N ARG A 64 -1.54 7.30 -8.92
CA ARG A 64 -0.83 6.97 -10.18
C ARG A 64 0.38 6.06 -9.97
N ALA A 65 0.52 5.46 -8.79
CA ALA A 65 1.59 4.50 -8.50
C ALA A 65 1.50 3.26 -9.42
N ILE A 66 0.32 2.67 -9.57
CA ILE A 66 0.07 1.50 -10.44
C ILE A 66 0.43 1.77 -11.92
N PRO A 67 -0.10 2.81 -12.60
CA PRO A 67 0.23 3.00 -14.01
C PRO A 67 1.73 3.25 -14.24
N PHE A 68 2.41 3.94 -13.32
CA PHE A 68 3.86 4.09 -13.38
C PHE A 68 4.57 2.73 -13.22
N ALA A 69 4.19 1.95 -12.21
CA ALA A 69 4.76 0.65 -11.92
C ALA A 69 4.58 -0.35 -13.08
N ILE A 70 3.41 -0.36 -13.71
CA ILE A 70 3.15 -1.15 -14.92
C ILE A 70 4.14 -0.77 -16.03
N GLY A 71 4.30 0.52 -16.32
CA GLY A 71 5.26 0.98 -17.32
C GLY A 71 6.68 0.52 -17.02
N ALA A 72 7.11 0.65 -15.76
CA ALA A 72 8.43 0.23 -15.33
C ALA A 72 8.64 -1.30 -15.45
N LYS A 73 7.66 -2.11 -15.05
CA LYS A 73 7.73 -3.57 -15.13
C LYS A 73 7.74 -4.06 -16.58
N LEU A 74 6.95 -3.44 -17.46
CA LEU A 74 6.97 -3.76 -18.89
C LEU A 74 8.30 -3.36 -19.56
N ALA A 75 8.88 -2.24 -19.16
CA ALA A 75 10.18 -1.79 -19.68
C ALA A 75 11.35 -2.67 -19.18
N ASN A 76 11.28 -3.17 -17.94
CA ASN A 76 12.27 -4.08 -17.40
C ASN A 76 11.62 -5.20 -16.55
N PRO A 77 11.27 -6.33 -17.18
CA PRO A 77 10.59 -7.44 -16.50
C PRO A 77 11.41 -8.09 -15.37
N LYS A 78 12.73 -7.88 -15.32
CA LYS A 78 13.63 -8.47 -14.31
C LYS A 78 13.52 -7.78 -12.94
N LEU A 79 12.96 -6.57 -12.87
CA LEU A 79 12.80 -5.85 -11.61
C LEU A 79 11.69 -6.47 -10.75
N ASN A 80 11.95 -6.55 -9.45
CA ASN A 80 10.93 -6.75 -8.44
C ASN A 80 10.28 -5.38 -8.18
N VAL A 81 9.04 -5.21 -8.64
CA VAL A 81 8.34 -3.93 -8.54
C VAL A 81 7.35 -4.00 -7.39
N LEU A 82 7.66 -3.26 -6.32
CA LEU A 82 6.80 -3.11 -5.16
C LEU A 82 6.04 -1.79 -5.29
N VAL A 83 4.71 -1.84 -5.21
CA VAL A 83 3.84 -0.68 -5.25
C VAL A 83 3.26 -0.47 -3.86
N TYR A 84 3.33 0.76 -3.33
CA TYR A 84 2.84 1.08 -1.99
C TYR A 84 1.88 2.27 -2.01
N ALA A 85 0.69 2.09 -1.44
CA ALA A 85 -0.33 3.13 -1.38
C ALA A 85 -1.05 3.14 -0.03
N GLY A 86 -1.76 4.25 0.24
CA GLY A 86 -2.80 4.27 1.27
C GLY A 86 -4.14 3.91 0.66
N ASP A 87 -5.10 3.54 1.48
CA ASP A 87 -6.51 3.31 1.12
C ASP A 87 -7.08 4.35 0.15
N GLY A 88 -6.97 5.63 0.45
CA GLY A 88 -7.58 6.66 -0.39
C GLY A 88 -6.79 6.96 -1.68
N ASP A 89 -5.47 6.72 -1.68
CA ASP A 89 -4.67 6.73 -2.92
C ASP A 89 -5.05 5.55 -3.83
N ALA A 90 -5.24 4.37 -3.24
CA ALA A 90 -5.53 3.11 -3.91
C ALA A 90 -6.97 2.99 -4.41
N TYR A 91 -7.92 3.18 -3.50
CA TYR A 91 -9.34 2.90 -3.69
C TYR A 91 -10.19 4.15 -3.86
N GLY A 92 -9.57 5.33 -3.74
CA GLY A 92 -10.18 6.61 -4.07
C GLY A 92 -9.80 7.01 -5.50
N ILE A 93 -8.87 7.94 -5.63
CA ILE A 93 -8.45 8.47 -6.94
C ILE A 93 -7.73 7.42 -7.82
N GLY A 94 -7.17 6.37 -7.23
CA GLY A 94 -6.51 5.26 -7.92
C GLY A 94 -7.41 4.08 -8.32
N LEU A 95 -8.69 4.08 -7.92
CA LEU A 95 -9.56 2.89 -7.96
C LEU A 95 -9.62 2.21 -9.33
N ALA A 96 -9.80 2.99 -10.39
CA ALA A 96 -9.88 2.46 -11.74
C ALA A 96 -8.57 1.77 -12.17
N HIS A 97 -7.42 2.32 -11.79
CA HIS A 97 -6.13 1.72 -12.09
C HIS A 97 -5.94 0.41 -11.35
N PHE A 98 -6.37 0.33 -10.08
CA PHE A 98 -6.38 -0.89 -9.30
C PHE A 98 -7.21 -1.99 -9.97
N ILE A 99 -8.48 -1.71 -10.29
CA ILE A 99 -9.38 -2.64 -10.97
C ILE A 99 -8.76 -3.17 -12.26
N HIS A 100 -8.20 -2.28 -13.09
CA HIS A 100 -7.57 -2.69 -14.34
C HIS A 100 -6.21 -3.39 -14.16
N ALA A 101 -5.51 -3.19 -13.05
CA ALA A 101 -4.27 -3.90 -12.76
C ALA A 101 -4.55 -5.36 -12.39
N CYS A 102 -5.56 -5.61 -11.54
CA CYS A 102 -6.06 -6.96 -11.25
C CYS A 102 -6.38 -7.72 -12.54
N ARG A 103 -7.13 -7.08 -13.46
CA ARG A 103 -7.52 -7.69 -14.73
C ARG A 103 -6.39 -7.91 -15.73
N ARG A 104 -5.33 -7.10 -15.67
CA ARG A 104 -4.17 -7.23 -16.56
C ARG A 104 -3.15 -8.23 -16.04
N ASP A 105 -3.22 -8.55 -14.74
CA ASP A 105 -2.40 -9.55 -14.07
C ASP A 105 -0.89 -9.39 -14.33
N ILE A 106 -0.42 -8.14 -14.32
CA ILE A 106 0.99 -7.82 -14.51
C ILE A 106 1.72 -8.06 -13.20
N ASP A 107 2.84 -8.79 -13.26
CA ASP A 107 3.73 -9.16 -12.14
C ASP A 107 4.19 -7.94 -11.33
N LEU A 108 3.41 -7.60 -10.31
CA LEU A 108 3.58 -6.46 -9.40
C LEU A 108 3.09 -6.87 -8.00
N THR A 109 3.81 -6.46 -6.97
CA THR A 109 3.33 -6.59 -5.58
C THR A 109 2.77 -5.26 -5.11
N TYR A 110 1.44 -5.17 -4.99
CA TYR A 110 0.73 -3.99 -4.53
C TYR A 110 0.32 -4.12 -3.06
N ILE A 111 0.95 -3.32 -2.21
CA ILE A 111 0.70 -3.26 -0.77
C ILE A 111 -0.10 -1.99 -0.48
N VAL A 112 -1.30 -2.16 0.04
CA VAL A 112 -2.15 -1.03 0.44
C VAL A 112 -2.28 -1.02 1.95
N ALA A 113 -1.79 0.06 2.56
CA ALA A 113 -1.94 0.29 3.98
C ALA A 113 -3.24 1.04 4.23
N ASP A 114 -4.26 0.31 4.66
CA ASP A 114 -5.60 0.83 4.87
C ASP A 114 -5.75 1.30 6.32
N ASN A 115 -5.70 2.62 6.49
CA ASN A 115 -5.96 3.27 7.77
C ASN A 115 -7.32 3.94 7.84
N GLU A 116 -8.20 3.66 6.87
CA GLU A 116 -9.59 4.11 6.83
C GLU A 116 -9.76 5.64 6.94
N ASN A 117 -8.74 6.43 6.56
CA ASN A 117 -8.78 7.90 6.53
C ASN A 117 -7.62 8.51 5.72
N TYR A 118 -7.81 9.74 5.22
CA TYR A 118 -6.75 10.54 4.61
C TYR A 118 -5.86 11.25 5.66
N ALA A 119 -4.96 10.50 6.30
CA ALA A 119 -4.17 11.01 7.43
C ALA A 119 -3.24 12.18 7.08
N LEU A 120 -2.59 12.18 5.91
CA LEU A 120 -1.63 13.23 5.54
C LEU A 120 -2.30 14.59 5.37
N THR A 121 -3.53 14.58 4.87
CA THR A 121 -4.33 15.78 4.67
C THR A 121 -5.16 16.13 5.91
N THR A 122 -4.89 15.50 7.05
CA THR A 122 -5.50 15.74 8.37
C THR A 122 -6.83 15.02 8.63
N GLY A 123 -6.98 13.77 8.19
CA GLY A 123 -7.99 12.85 8.73
C GLY A 123 -9.39 12.98 8.12
N GLN A 124 -9.49 13.20 6.81
CA GLN A 124 -10.76 13.14 6.08
C GLN A 124 -11.23 11.70 5.84
N THR A 125 -12.53 11.54 5.62
CA THR A 125 -13.16 10.28 5.18
C THR A 125 -12.47 9.74 3.93
N SER A 126 -12.05 8.48 3.98
CA SER A 126 -11.57 7.71 2.84
C SER A 126 -12.65 6.77 2.31
N PRO A 127 -12.43 6.11 1.16
CA PRO A 127 -13.38 5.14 0.62
C PRO A 127 -13.57 3.90 1.50
N THR A 128 -12.70 3.65 2.47
CA THR A 128 -12.74 2.48 3.37
C THR A 128 -13.17 2.85 4.78
N THR A 129 -13.38 4.14 5.07
CA THR A 129 -13.96 4.61 6.34
C THR A 129 -15.30 3.88 6.62
N PRO A 130 -15.44 3.17 7.75
CA PRO A 130 -16.66 2.45 8.04
C PRO A 130 -17.88 3.37 8.17
N LEU A 131 -19.05 2.84 7.82
CA LEU A 131 -20.30 3.60 7.88
C LEU A 131 -20.52 4.20 9.27
N HIS A 132 -21.00 5.44 9.32
CA HIS A 132 -21.23 6.24 10.53
C HIS A 132 -19.99 6.64 11.32
N GLN A 133 -18.77 6.31 10.87
CA GLN A 133 -17.56 6.81 11.52
C GLN A 133 -17.36 8.29 11.23
N LYS A 134 -16.99 9.01 12.29
CA LYS A 134 -16.76 10.46 12.27
C LYS A 134 -15.34 10.75 11.85
N THR A 135 -15.18 11.70 10.95
CA THR A 135 -13.88 12.19 10.50
C THR A 135 -13.87 13.71 10.48
N HIS A 136 -12.73 14.34 10.21
CA HIS A 136 -12.68 15.80 10.15
C HIS A 136 -13.52 16.39 9.01
N SER A 137 -13.69 15.68 7.89
CA SER A 137 -14.54 16.13 6.78
C SER A 137 -16.02 15.82 7.00
N GLU A 138 -16.32 14.80 7.80
CA GLU A 138 -17.69 14.34 8.07
C GLU A 138 -17.89 14.20 9.59
N PRO A 139 -18.08 15.32 10.31
CA PRO A 139 -18.16 15.33 11.77
C PRO A 139 -19.41 14.64 12.33
N GLU A 140 -20.46 14.52 11.52
CA GLU A 140 -21.68 13.77 11.87
C GLU A 140 -21.59 12.28 11.50
N GLY A 141 -20.48 11.88 10.89
CA GLY A 141 -20.24 10.51 10.44
C GLY A 141 -20.59 10.29 8.97
N THR A 142 -19.85 9.40 8.31
CA THR A 142 -20.11 9.10 6.90
C THR A 142 -21.44 8.37 6.71
N HIS A 143 -22.18 8.76 5.67
CA HIS A 143 -23.39 8.06 5.22
C HIS A 143 -23.14 7.18 4.00
N VAL A 144 -21.91 7.12 3.53
CA VAL A 144 -21.49 6.31 2.39
C VAL A 144 -20.96 4.99 2.92
N ALA A 145 -21.46 3.87 2.38
CA ALA A 145 -20.94 2.55 2.73
C ALA A 145 -19.49 2.40 2.20
N PRO A 146 -18.58 1.78 2.97
CA PRO A 146 -17.20 1.63 2.54
C PRO A 146 -17.09 0.70 1.34
N ILE A 147 -16.06 0.94 0.52
CA ILE A 147 -15.54 -0.08 -0.39
C ILE A 147 -14.90 -1.17 0.46
N TYR A 148 -15.19 -2.42 0.14
CA TYR A 148 -14.53 -3.58 0.74
C TYR A 148 -13.42 -4.08 -0.21
N PRO A 149 -12.14 -3.72 0.00
CA PRO A 149 -11.13 -3.85 -1.05
C PRO A 149 -10.83 -5.28 -1.46
N VAL A 150 -10.85 -6.21 -0.49
CA VAL A 150 -10.60 -7.65 -0.71
C VAL A 150 -11.70 -8.25 -1.60
N GLN A 151 -12.96 -7.98 -1.27
CA GLN A 151 -14.13 -8.44 -2.03
C GLN A 151 -14.18 -7.79 -3.41
N LEU A 152 -13.81 -6.52 -3.52
CA LEU A 152 -13.68 -5.84 -4.81
C LEU A 152 -12.62 -6.52 -5.68
N ALA A 153 -11.43 -6.79 -5.14
CA ALA A 153 -10.33 -7.45 -5.84
C ALA A 153 -10.74 -8.84 -6.35
N GLU A 154 -11.43 -9.62 -5.52
CA GLU A 154 -12.02 -10.91 -5.91
C GLU A 154 -13.01 -10.75 -7.06
N THR A 155 -13.93 -9.79 -6.95
CA THR A 155 -14.97 -9.53 -7.95
C THR A 155 -14.39 -9.17 -9.32
N VAL A 156 -13.26 -8.45 -9.35
CA VAL A 156 -12.59 -8.03 -10.59
C VAL A 156 -11.52 -9.02 -11.07
N GLY A 157 -11.35 -10.15 -10.38
CA GLY A 157 -10.49 -11.26 -10.80
C GLY A 157 -9.01 -11.09 -10.47
N CYS A 158 -8.65 -10.50 -9.33
CA CYS A 158 -7.27 -10.41 -8.86
C CYS A 158 -6.72 -11.81 -8.52
N GLY A 159 -5.59 -12.20 -9.13
CA GLY A 159 -5.03 -13.55 -8.99
C GLY A 159 -4.52 -13.87 -7.58
N TYR A 160 -3.75 -12.97 -6.98
CA TYR A 160 -3.36 -13.04 -5.57
C TYR A 160 -3.97 -11.86 -4.81
N ASN A 161 -4.76 -12.16 -3.78
CA ASN A 161 -5.48 -11.17 -2.99
C ASN A 161 -5.56 -11.65 -1.54
N ILE A 162 -5.01 -10.87 -0.61
CA ILE A 162 -4.98 -11.24 0.81
C ILE A 162 -5.11 -10.01 1.71
N SER A 163 -5.70 -10.20 2.89
CA SER A 163 -5.76 -9.20 3.94
C SER A 163 -5.03 -9.66 5.19
N VAL A 164 -4.30 -8.76 5.83
CA VAL A 164 -3.55 -9.00 7.06
C VAL A 164 -3.61 -7.77 7.96
N SER A 165 -3.49 -7.95 9.28
CA SER A 165 -3.41 -6.82 10.21
C SER A 165 -1.97 -6.34 10.38
N SER A 166 -1.77 -5.03 10.48
CA SER A 166 -0.50 -4.42 10.86
C SER A 166 0.02 -4.81 12.26
N LYS A 167 -0.82 -5.46 13.07
CA LYS A 167 -0.46 -6.03 14.37
C LYS A 167 0.26 -7.38 14.26
N ASP A 168 0.10 -8.10 13.15
CA ASP A 168 0.73 -9.40 12.93
C ASP A 168 1.94 -9.26 11.99
N LEU A 169 3.09 -8.88 12.57
CA LEU A 169 4.32 -8.66 11.80
C LEU A 169 4.80 -9.93 11.09
N ALA A 170 4.63 -11.10 11.72
CA ALA A 170 5.08 -12.37 11.18
C ALA A 170 4.27 -12.73 9.94
N LYS A 171 2.94 -12.64 10.04
CA LYS A 171 2.05 -12.92 8.90
C LYS A 171 2.22 -11.88 7.80
N MET A 172 2.39 -10.60 8.14
CA MET A 172 2.67 -9.55 7.14
C MET A 172 3.91 -9.88 6.30
N LYS A 173 5.01 -10.29 6.95
CA LYS A 173 6.23 -10.69 6.25
C LYS A 173 5.97 -11.87 5.30
N GLU A 174 5.28 -12.89 5.78
CA GLU A 174 4.93 -14.09 5.00
C GLU A 174 4.12 -13.74 3.74
N VAL A 175 3.03 -12.97 3.88
CA VAL A 175 2.18 -12.62 2.74
C VAL A 175 2.86 -11.68 1.74
N ILE A 176 3.81 -10.85 2.19
CA ILE A 176 4.65 -10.04 1.31
C ILE A 176 5.61 -10.92 0.51
N ILE A 177 6.23 -11.92 1.14
CA ILE A 177 7.08 -12.90 0.45
C ILE A 177 6.28 -13.66 -0.61
N GLU A 178 5.09 -14.16 -0.25
CA GLU A 178 4.18 -14.84 -1.17
C GLU A 178 3.78 -13.93 -2.35
N GLY A 179 3.43 -12.68 -2.07
CA GLY A 179 3.06 -11.71 -3.10
C GLY A 179 4.21 -11.31 -4.04
N ILE A 180 5.46 -11.38 -3.59
CA ILE A 180 6.66 -11.18 -4.44
C ILE A 180 6.93 -12.41 -5.32
N HIS A 181 6.64 -13.62 -4.81
CA HIS A 181 6.85 -14.85 -5.57
C HIS A 181 5.78 -15.10 -6.63
N HIS A 182 4.54 -14.68 -6.36
CA HIS A 182 3.42 -14.79 -7.29
C HIS A 182 3.74 -14.16 -8.65
N LYS A 183 3.38 -14.86 -9.73
CA LYS A 183 3.62 -14.44 -11.12
C LYS A 183 2.37 -13.81 -11.72
N GLY A 184 2.05 -12.64 -11.20
CA GLY A 184 0.83 -11.91 -11.53
C GLY A 184 0.67 -10.68 -10.63
N PHE A 185 -0.50 -10.05 -10.69
CA PHE A 185 -0.78 -8.91 -9.84
C PHE A 185 -1.16 -9.38 -8.42
N SER A 186 -0.32 -9.06 -7.45
CA SER A 186 -0.51 -9.40 -6.04
C SER A 186 -1.06 -8.21 -5.26
N HIS A 187 -2.29 -8.33 -4.78
CA HIS A 187 -2.90 -7.36 -3.88
C HIS A 187 -2.77 -7.80 -2.42
N ILE A 188 -2.09 -7.00 -1.61
CA ILE A 188 -1.92 -7.19 -0.17
C ILE A 188 -2.57 -6.01 0.54
N HIS A 189 -3.76 -6.23 1.06
CA HIS A 189 -4.48 -5.31 1.90
C HIS A 189 -3.96 -5.41 3.34
N ILE A 190 -3.54 -4.30 3.94
CA ILE A 190 -3.08 -4.28 5.33
C ILE A 190 -3.97 -3.36 6.14
N ASP A 191 -4.72 -3.93 7.10
CA ASP A 191 -5.42 -3.15 8.12
C ASP A 191 -4.40 -2.43 9.02
N GLN A 192 -4.27 -1.13 8.81
CA GLN A 192 -3.20 -0.29 9.35
C GLN A 192 -3.69 0.58 10.51
N LEU A 193 -3.00 0.51 11.64
CA LEU A 193 -3.20 1.46 12.74
C LEU A 193 -2.79 2.89 12.34
N CYS A 194 -3.63 3.88 12.66
CA CYS A 194 -3.33 5.31 12.52
C CYS A 194 -3.70 6.05 13.82
N PRO A 195 -2.78 6.15 14.79
CA PRO A 195 -3.09 6.63 16.14
C PRO A 195 -3.48 8.12 16.21
N SER A 196 -3.26 8.88 15.13
CA SER A 196 -3.58 10.32 15.11
C SER A 196 -5.01 10.63 14.67
N TYR A 197 -5.61 9.77 13.85
CA TYR A 197 -6.90 10.08 13.20
C TYR A 197 -7.88 8.89 13.14
N ARG A 198 -7.44 7.68 13.48
CA ARG A 198 -8.30 6.48 13.59
C ARG A 198 -8.37 6.07 15.05
N ASP A 199 -9.51 6.31 15.68
CA ASP A 199 -9.80 6.04 17.09
C ASP A 199 -10.88 4.96 17.30
N TRP A 200 -11.29 4.30 16.22
CA TRP A 200 -12.20 3.14 16.22
C TRP A 200 -11.46 1.81 15.99
#